data_AF-A0A958JVU8-F1
#
_entry.id   AF-A0A958JVU8-F1
#
_cell.length_a   1.000
_cell.length_b   1.000
_cell.length_c   1.000
_cell.angle_alpha   90.00
_cell.angle_beta   90.00
_cell.angle_gamma   90.00
#
_symmetry.space_group_name_H-M   'P 1'
#
loop_
_entity.id
_entity.type
_entity.pdbx_description
1 polymer ?
#
loop_
_entity_poly.entity_id
_entity_poly.type
_entity_poly.pdbx_seq_one_letter_code
_entity_poly.pdbx_strand_id
1 'polypeptide(L)'
;AEMERRYQLMAAMGVRNLDGFNKKINNAIKNGTPLVDPLWQPRAGLESEDTAPLLETLPYVVVIIDEFADMIMVVGKKVEQLIARIAQKARAAGIHMILATQRPSVDVITGLIKANVPTRIGFQVSSKIDSRTVLDQGGAEQLLGHGDMLYLAPGSGIPTRVHGAFVADEEVHAVVK
;
A
#
# COMPACT_ATOMS: atom_id res chain seq x y z
N ALA A 1 -4.22 2.12 -13.97
CA ALA A 1 -3.05 1.82 -14.82
C ALA A 1 -2.27 0.62 -14.29
N GLU A 2 -1.33 0.76 -13.34
CA GLU A 2 -0.46 -0.36 -12.95
C GLU A 2 -1.19 -1.53 -12.28
N MET A 3 -2.05 -1.26 -11.30
CA MET A 3 -2.84 -2.31 -10.64
C MET A 3 -3.67 -3.15 -11.64
N GLU A 4 -4.30 -2.49 -12.62
CA GLU A 4 -5.10 -3.17 -13.65
C GLU A 4 -4.23 -4.01 -14.58
N ARG A 5 -3.06 -3.49 -15.00
CA ARG A 5 -2.08 -4.23 -15.79
C ARG A 5 -1.63 -5.50 -15.07
N ARG A 6 -1.30 -5.40 -13.77
CA ARG A 6 -0.91 -6.57 -12.97
C ARG A 6 -2.04 -7.59 -12.88
N TYR A 7 -3.29 -7.16 -12.74
CA TYR A 7 -4.42 -8.06 -12.75
C TYR A 7 -4.62 -8.77 -14.10
N GLN A 8 -4.45 -8.06 -15.21
CA GLN A 8 -4.52 -8.66 -16.55
C GLN A 8 -3.40 -9.68 -16.76
N LEU A 9 -2.17 -9.36 -16.34
CA LEU A 9 -1.03 -10.28 -16.37
C LEU A 9 -1.30 -11.52 -15.52
N MET A 10 -1.77 -11.35 -14.29
CA MET A 10 -2.08 -12.47 -13.40
C MET A 10 -3.19 -13.36 -13.97
N ALA A 11 -4.23 -12.77 -14.55
CA ALA A 11 -5.31 -13.51 -15.21
C ALA A 11 -4.81 -14.31 -16.41
N ALA A 12 -4.04 -13.68 -17.32
CA ALA A 12 -3.45 -14.36 -18.47
C ALA A 12 -2.49 -15.49 -18.05
N MET A 13 -1.79 -15.32 -16.93
CA MET A 13 -0.87 -16.31 -16.39
C MET A 13 -1.55 -17.35 -15.48
N GLY A 14 -2.85 -17.25 -15.22
CA GLY A 14 -3.59 -18.20 -14.37
C GLY A 14 -3.15 -18.19 -12.90
N VAL A 15 -2.67 -17.06 -12.39
CA VAL A 15 -2.20 -16.89 -11.01
C VAL A 15 -3.10 -15.92 -10.23
N ARG A 16 -3.15 -16.08 -8.91
CA ARG A 16 -4.08 -15.31 -8.05
C ARG A 16 -3.45 -14.07 -7.40
N ASN A 17 -2.12 -13.98 -7.35
CA ASN A 17 -1.40 -12.91 -6.67
C ASN A 17 0.03 -12.74 -7.23
N LEU A 18 0.68 -11.65 -6.83
CA LEU A 18 2.04 -11.29 -7.22
C LEU A 18 3.06 -12.39 -6.89
N ASP A 19 2.93 -13.05 -5.74
CA ASP A 19 3.82 -14.15 -5.36
C ASP A 19 3.73 -15.33 -6.33
N GLY A 20 2.51 -15.70 -6.71
CA GLY A 20 2.26 -16.75 -7.70
C GLY A 20 2.82 -16.37 -9.07
N PHE A 21 2.65 -15.11 -9.46
CA PHE A 21 3.23 -14.56 -10.69
C PHE A 21 4.77 -14.68 -10.70
N ASN A 22 5.43 -14.17 -9.66
CA ASN A 22 6.89 -14.19 -9.54
C ASN A 22 7.46 -15.61 -9.45
N LYS A 23 6.79 -16.52 -8.73
CA LYS A 23 7.17 -17.94 -8.69
C LYS A 23 7.12 -18.58 -10.07
N LYS A 24 6.08 -18.29 -10.87
CA LYS A 24 5.93 -18.85 -12.21
C LYS A 24 7.03 -18.36 -13.16
N ILE A 25 7.39 -17.08 -13.09
CA ILE A 25 8.50 -16.50 -13.87
C ILE A 25 9.83 -17.11 -13.45
N ASN A 26 10.13 -17.16 -12.16
CA ASN A 26 11.39 -17.71 -11.66
C ASN A 26 11.57 -19.18 -12.05
N ASN A 27 10.52 -19.99 -12.02
CA ASN A 27 10.57 -21.38 -12.45
C ASN A 27 10.83 -21.50 -13.96
N ALA A 28 10.19 -20.65 -14.77
CA ALA A 28 10.39 -20.61 -16.22
C ALA A 28 11.82 -20.22 -16.61
N ILE A 29 12.40 -19.21 -15.95
CA ILE A 29 13.80 -18.81 -16.15
C ILE A 29 14.75 -19.95 -15.76
N LYS A 30 14.52 -20.59 -14.60
CA LYS A 30 15.34 -21.73 -14.13
C LYS A 30 15.29 -22.93 -15.08
N ASN A 31 14.15 -23.16 -15.72
CA ASN A 31 13.97 -24.25 -16.68
C ASN A 31 14.46 -23.91 -18.10
N GLY A 32 15.05 -22.71 -18.31
CA GLY A 32 15.53 -22.29 -19.62
C GLY A 32 14.42 -21.92 -20.61
N THR A 33 13.19 -21.73 -20.15
CA THR A 33 12.02 -21.37 -20.98
C THR A 33 11.38 -20.07 -20.49
N PRO A 34 12.02 -18.89 -20.67
CA PRO A 34 11.45 -17.61 -20.26
C PRO A 34 10.07 -17.35 -20.88
N LEU A 35 9.18 -16.73 -20.11
CA LEU A 35 7.80 -16.45 -20.53
C LEU A 35 7.76 -15.10 -21.23
N VAL A 36 6.97 -14.97 -22.29
CA VAL A 36 6.72 -13.71 -22.99
C VAL A 36 5.52 -12.98 -22.40
N ASP A 37 5.45 -11.65 -22.54
CA ASP A 37 4.30 -10.85 -22.08
C ASP A 37 3.04 -11.19 -22.90
N PRO A 38 2.02 -11.81 -22.28
CA PRO A 38 0.80 -12.21 -22.98
C PRO A 38 -0.11 -11.03 -23.36
N LEU A 39 0.14 -9.84 -22.82
CA LEU A 39 -0.62 -8.63 -23.12
C LEU A 39 0.02 -7.80 -24.25
N TRP A 40 1.20 -8.21 -24.73
CA TRP A 40 1.86 -7.53 -25.83
C TRP A 40 1.07 -7.70 -27.13
N GLN A 41 0.85 -6.58 -27.83
CA GLN A 41 0.22 -6.54 -29.15
C GLN A 41 1.18 -5.86 -30.13
N PRO A 42 1.37 -6.41 -31.35
CA PRO A 42 2.15 -5.74 -32.38
C PRO A 42 1.52 -4.38 -32.70
N ARG A 43 2.34 -3.33 -32.83
CA ARG A 43 1.84 -2.03 -33.31
C ARG A 43 1.44 -2.17 -34.78
N ALA A 44 0.17 -1.94 -35.08
CA ALA A 44 -0.33 -1.98 -36.46
C ALA A 44 0.37 -0.91 -37.32
N GLY A 45 1.01 -1.33 -38.41
CA GLY A 45 1.57 -0.43 -39.44
C GLY A 45 3.08 -0.21 -39.40
N LEU A 46 3.81 -0.87 -38.50
CA LEU A 46 5.27 -0.98 -38.57
C LEU A 46 5.62 -2.44 -38.87
N GLU A 47 6.30 -2.69 -39.98
CA GLU A 47 7.06 -3.92 -40.20
C GLU A 47 8.25 -3.93 -39.23
N SER A 48 7.99 -3.98 -37.92
CA SER A 48 9.04 -4.19 -36.93
C SER A 48 9.05 -5.66 -36.55
N GLU A 49 10.26 -6.24 -36.56
CA GLU A 49 10.62 -7.52 -35.93
C GLU A 49 10.49 -7.44 -34.40
N ASP A 50 9.50 -6.71 -33.88
CA ASP A 50 9.31 -6.55 -32.44
C ASP A 50 8.81 -7.88 -31.88
N THR A 51 9.72 -8.64 -31.29
CA THR A 51 9.38 -9.81 -30.50
C THR A 51 8.75 -9.38 -29.19
N ALA A 52 7.71 -10.11 -28.75
CA ALA A 52 7.09 -9.87 -27.45
C ALA A 52 8.16 -9.88 -26.34
N PRO A 53 8.19 -8.87 -25.44
CA PRO A 53 9.19 -8.79 -24.40
C PRO A 53 9.04 -9.96 -23.43
N LEU A 54 10.16 -10.40 -22.85
CA LEU A 54 10.15 -11.41 -21.80
C LEU A 54 9.58 -10.81 -20.51
N LEU A 55 8.80 -11.62 -19.78
CA LEU A 55 8.31 -11.27 -18.47
C LEU A 55 9.41 -11.40 -17.43
N GLU A 56 9.49 -10.39 -16.58
CA GLU A 56 10.33 -10.36 -15.39
C GLU A 56 9.47 -10.35 -14.12
N THR A 57 10.09 -10.71 -13.00
CA THR A 57 9.42 -10.61 -11.70
C THR A 57 9.01 -9.17 -11.42
N LEU A 58 7.81 -9.00 -10.92
CA LEU A 58 7.29 -7.69 -10.56
C LEU A 58 7.57 -7.39 -9.08
N PRO A 59 8.05 -6.18 -8.75
CA PRO A 59 8.31 -5.80 -7.37
C PRO A 59 7.01 -5.49 -6.63
N TYR A 60 7.02 -5.59 -5.30
CA TYR A 60 6.01 -4.93 -4.49
C TYR A 60 6.13 -3.42 -4.63
N VAL A 61 5.00 -2.73 -4.65
CA VAL A 61 4.96 -1.27 -4.68
C VAL A 61 4.37 -0.79 -3.36
N VAL A 62 5.09 0.08 -2.66
CA VAL A 62 4.62 0.71 -1.43
C VAL A 62 4.45 2.20 -1.71
N VAL A 63 3.22 2.69 -1.55
CA VAL A 63 2.89 4.12 -1.67
C VAL A 63 2.81 4.69 -0.27
N ILE A 64 3.71 5.61 0.06
CA ILE A 64 3.77 6.27 1.37
C ILE A 64 3.31 7.71 1.19
N ILE A 65 2.34 8.14 2.00
CA ILE A 65 1.81 9.50 2.02
C ILE A 65 1.95 10.02 3.45
N ASP A 66 2.87 10.95 3.67
CA ASP A 66 3.21 11.46 5.01
C ASP A 66 2.10 12.33 5.62
N GLU A 67 1.38 13.09 4.78
CA GLU A 67 0.25 13.91 5.19
C GLU A 67 -0.87 13.85 4.15
N PHE A 68 -1.69 12.79 4.20
CA PHE A 68 -2.77 12.61 3.21
C PHE A 68 -3.94 13.58 3.42
N ALA A 69 -4.04 14.23 4.58
CA ALA A 69 -5.09 15.23 4.82
C ALA A 69 -4.99 16.41 3.85
N ASP A 70 -3.77 16.85 3.53
CA ASP A 70 -3.56 17.96 2.59
C ASP A 70 -4.05 17.61 1.19
N MET A 71 -3.87 16.35 0.76
CA MET A 71 -4.42 15.88 -0.51
C MET A 71 -5.95 15.89 -0.53
N ILE A 72 -6.58 15.49 0.58
CA ILE A 72 -8.04 15.54 0.73
C ILE A 72 -8.53 16.98 0.72
N MET A 73 -7.83 17.91 1.38
CA MET A 73 -8.25 19.31 1.43
C MET A 73 -8.11 20.03 0.09
N VAL A 74 -7.07 19.72 -0.68
CA VAL A 74 -6.83 20.35 -2.00
C VAL A 74 -7.71 19.75 -3.09
N VAL A 75 -7.82 18.41 -3.16
CA VAL A 75 -8.47 17.71 -4.27
C VAL A 75 -9.87 17.19 -3.89
N GLY A 76 -10.16 17.01 -2.62
CA GLY A 76 -11.45 16.55 -2.12
C GLY A 76 -11.70 15.05 -2.32
N LYS A 77 -12.98 14.72 -2.52
CA LYS A 77 -13.51 13.34 -2.57
C LYS A 77 -12.83 12.41 -3.59
N LYS A 78 -12.21 12.96 -4.64
CA LYS A 78 -11.54 12.15 -5.66
C LYS A 78 -10.32 11.40 -5.08
N VAL A 79 -9.59 11.99 -4.13
CA VAL A 79 -8.46 11.33 -3.46
C VAL A 79 -8.96 10.19 -2.58
N GLU A 80 -10.00 10.43 -1.80
CA GLU A 80 -10.63 9.43 -0.95
C GLU A 80 -11.08 8.20 -1.75
N GLN A 81 -11.74 8.42 -2.90
CA GLN A 81 -12.16 7.35 -3.81
C GLN A 81 -10.98 6.56 -4.39
N LEU A 82 -9.88 7.23 -4.72
CA LEU A 82 -8.67 6.56 -5.21
C LEU A 82 -8.02 5.71 -4.13
N ILE A 83 -7.89 6.23 -2.91
CA ILE A 83 -7.38 5.48 -1.76
C ILE A 83 -8.26 4.26 -1.51
N ALA A 84 -9.57 4.43 -1.42
CA ALA A 84 -10.51 3.32 -1.21
C ALA A 84 -10.37 2.26 -2.32
N ARG A 85 -10.30 2.69 -3.59
CA ARG A 85 -10.15 1.79 -4.74
C ARG A 85 -8.85 0.98 -4.69
N ILE A 86 -7.74 1.63 -4.33
CA ILE A 86 -6.44 0.95 -4.18
C ILE A 86 -6.54 -0.03 -3.00
N ALA A 87 -6.93 0.43 -1.81
CA ALA A 87 -7.01 -0.41 -0.62
C ALA A 87 -7.86 -1.68 -0.81
N GLN A 88 -8.96 -1.60 -1.58
CA GLN A 88 -9.83 -2.75 -1.87
C GLN A 88 -9.21 -3.81 -2.78
N LYS A 89 -8.41 -3.42 -3.77
CA LYS A 89 -8.00 -4.30 -4.88
C LYS A 89 -6.50 -4.54 -4.95
N ALA A 90 -5.69 -3.68 -4.37
CA ALA A 90 -4.25 -3.65 -4.58
C ALA A 90 -3.49 -4.84 -3.95
N ARG A 91 -4.06 -5.49 -2.91
CA ARG A 91 -3.39 -6.55 -2.14
C ARG A 91 -2.86 -7.69 -3.01
N ALA A 92 -3.69 -8.23 -3.92
CA ALA A 92 -3.27 -9.33 -4.78
C ALA A 92 -2.25 -8.89 -5.84
N ALA A 93 -2.33 -7.63 -6.29
CA ALA A 93 -1.38 -7.02 -7.21
C ALA A 93 -0.05 -6.63 -6.54
N GLY A 94 0.08 -6.83 -5.22
CA GLY A 94 1.26 -6.48 -4.43
C GLY A 94 1.53 -4.98 -4.37
N ILE A 95 0.46 -4.17 -4.35
CA ILE A 95 0.53 -2.74 -4.12
C ILE A 95 -0.03 -2.47 -2.72
N HIS A 96 0.73 -1.75 -1.91
CA HIS A 96 0.44 -1.46 -0.50
C HIS A 96 0.50 0.04 -0.26
N MET A 97 -0.24 0.53 0.74
CA MET A 97 -0.26 1.94 1.10
C MET A 97 0.05 2.14 2.57
N ILE A 98 0.80 3.20 2.86
CA ILE A 98 0.99 3.77 4.19
C ILE A 98 0.46 5.20 4.14
N LEU A 99 -0.56 5.47 4.94
CA LEU A 99 -1.21 6.77 5.03
C LEU A 99 -0.93 7.33 6.42
N ALA A 100 -0.20 8.43 6.49
CA ALA A 100 0.09 9.17 7.71
C ALA A 100 -0.60 10.54 7.67
N THR A 101 -0.97 11.01 8.86
CA THR A 101 -1.55 12.34 9.05
C THR A 101 -1.35 12.79 10.49
N GLN A 102 -1.15 14.09 10.67
CA GLN A 102 -1.17 14.75 11.98
C GLN A 102 -2.55 15.36 12.29
N ARG A 103 -3.53 15.23 11.39
CA ARG A 103 -4.89 15.75 11.54
C ARG A 103 -5.91 14.61 11.72
N PRO A 104 -6.01 13.99 12.91
CA PRO A 104 -6.89 12.86 13.18
C PRO A 104 -8.37 13.29 13.32
N SER A 105 -8.93 13.95 12.30
CA SER A 105 -10.34 14.39 12.25
C SER A 105 -11.20 13.45 11.42
N VAL A 106 -12.51 13.46 11.67
CA VAL A 106 -13.50 12.63 10.94
C VAL A 106 -13.57 13.00 9.45
N ASP A 107 -13.22 14.24 9.11
CA ASP A 107 -13.18 14.73 7.73
C ASP A 107 -11.98 14.19 6.95
N VAL A 108 -10.91 13.82 7.65
CA VAL A 108 -9.69 13.24 7.06
C VAL A 108 -9.77 11.71 7.10
N ILE A 109 -10.00 11.15 8.28
CA ILE A 109 -10.09 9.70 8.52
C ILE A 109 -11.56 9.29 8.46
N THR A 110 -12.12 9.38 7.26
CA THR A 110 -13.53 9.11 7.01
C THR A 110 -13.89 7.64 7.20
N GLY A 111 -15.19 7.35 7.26
CA GLY A 111 -15.67 5.96 7.27
C GLY A 111 -15.22 5.16 6.04
N LEU A 112 -15.09 5.78 4.86
CA LEU A 112 -14.65 5.09 3.65
C LEU A 112 -13.17 4.71 3.73
N ILE A 113 -12.32 5.59 4.28
CA ILE A 113 -10.91 5.26 4.54
C ILE A 113 -10.83 4.11 5.55
N LYS A 114 -11.52 4.23 6.68
CA LYS A 114 -11.51 3.21 7.75
C LYS A 114 -12.00 1.84 7.29
N ALA A 115 -13.01 1.79 6.43
CA ALA A 115 -13.57 0.54 5.91
C ALA A 115 -12.57 -0.25 5.03
N ASN A 116 -11.61 0.44 4.41
CA ASN A 116 -10.67 -0.20 3.49
C ASN A 116 -9.24 -0.32 4.05
N VAL A 117 -8.92 0.40 5.13
CA VAL A 117 -7.62 0.35 5.82
C VAL A 117 -7.84 -0.17 7.25
N PRO A 118 -7.88 -1.51 7.44
CA PRO A 118 -8.20 -2.12 8.74
C PRO A 118 -7.03 -2.15 9.72
N THR A 119 -5.79 -2.12 9.24
CA THR A 119 -4.59 -2.04 10.07
C THR A 119 -4.30 -0.60 10.41
N ARG A 120 -4.14 -0.28 11.70
CA ARG A 120 -3.95 1.12 12.14
C ARG A 120 -2.88 1.24 13.21
N ILE A 121 -2.20 2.38 13.21
CA ILE A 121 -1.23 2.77 14.23
C ILE A 121 -1.66 4.15 14.72
N GLY A 122 -1.83 4.28 16.04
CA GLY A 122 -2.06 5.56 16.69
C GLY A 122 -0.88 5.89 17.60
N PHE A 123 -0.14 6.95 17.29
CA PHE A 123 0.78 7.60 18.22
C PHE A 123 -0.01 8.48 19.21
N GLN A 124 0.69 9.16 20.12
CA GLN A 124 0.06 10.09 21.05
C GLN A 124 -0.80 11.12 20.32
N VAL A 125 -2.05 11.25 20.77
CA VAL A 125 -3.02 12.22 20.26
C VAL A 125 -3.54 13.10 21.40
N SER A 126 -4.08 14.26 21.06
CA SER A 126 -4.50 15.27 22.04
C SER A 126 -5.74 14.89 22.83
N SER A 127 -6.61 14.04 22.28
CA SER A 127 -7.90 13.74 22.89
C SER A 127 -8.38 12.31 22.64
N LYS A 128 -9.29 11.86 23.52
CA LYS A 128 -10.01 10.59 23.35
C LYS A 128 -10.88 10.57 22.10
N ILE A 129 -11.27 11.74 21.57
CA ILE A 129 -12.01 11.85 20.31
C ILE A 129 -11.08 11.49 19.16
N ASP A 130 -9.88 12.09 19.11
CA ASP A 130 -8.87 11.81 18.10
C ASP A 130 -8.44 10.34 18.12
N SER A 131 -8.26 9.76 19.32
CA SER A 131 -7.97 8.33 19.47
C SER A 131 -9.06 7.47 18.82
N ARG A 132 -10.34 7.81 19.02
CA ARG A 132 -11.46 7.09 18.38
C ARG A 132 -11.52 7.32 16.89
N THR A 133 -11.16 8.51 16.41
CA THR A 133 -11.09 8.77 14.98
C THR A 133 -10.10 7.83 14.29
N VAL A 134 -8.92 7.61 14.89
CA VAL A 134 -7.87 6.74 14.34
C VAL A 134 -8.14 5.26 14.60
N LEU A 135 -8.43 4.87 15.84
CA LEU A 135 -8.42 3.46 16.29
C LEU A 135 -9.82 2.87 16.53
N ASP A 136 -10.88 3.64 16.31
CA ASP A 136 -12.27 3.33 16.70
C ASP A 136 -12.45 3.11 18.23
N GLN A 137 -11.43 3.40 19.04
CA GLN A 137 -11.43 3.28 20.49
C GLN A 137 -10.51 4.34 21.16
N GLY A 138 -10.69 4.54 22.46
CA GLY A 138 -9.79 5.39 23.26
C GLY A 138 -8.49 4.67 23.60
N GLY A 139 -7.49 5.41 24.07
CA GLY A 139 -6.22 4.90 24.60
C GLY A 139 -5.00 5.62 24.04
N ALA A 140 -5.06 6.14 22.81
CA ALA A 140 -3.93 6.84 22.21
C ALA A 140 -3.64 8.20 22.91
N GLU A 141 -4.65 8.79 23.55
CA GLU A 141 -4.49 10.01 24.34
C GLU A 141 -3.69 9.81 25.64
N GLN A 142 -3.45 8.55 26.02
CA GLN A 142 -2.71 8.18 27.23
C GLN A 142 -1.26 7.77 26.94
N LEU A 143 -0.85 7.82 25.67
CA LEU A 143 0.51 7.49 25.27
C LEU A 143 1.49 8.56 25.74
N LEU A 144 2.76 8.17 25.87
CA LEU A 144 3.82 9.00 26.44
C LEU A 144 4.50 9.94 25.42
N GLY A 145 4.13 9.85 24.13
CA GLY A 145 4.86 10.50 23.04
C GLY A 145 6.15 9.74 22.68
N HIS A 146 7.05 10.40 21.95
CA HIS A 146 8.40 9.89 21.65
C HIS A 146 8.46 8.44 21.11
N GLY A 147 7.53 8.07 20.22
CA GLY A 147 7.47 6.74 19.60
C GLY A 147 6.55 5.74 20.31
N ASP A 148 5.95 6.07 21.46
CA ASP A 148 4.93 5.23 22.09
C ASP A 148 3.66 5.20 21.21
N MET A 149 3.17 3.99 20.90
CA MET A 149 2.07 3.78 19.95
C MET A 149 1.13 2.63 20.33
N LEU A 150 -0.08 2.69 19.80
CA LEU A 150 -1.04 1.60 19.77
C LEU A 150 -1.14 1.03 18.35
N TYR A 151 -0.83 -0.25 18.20
CA TYR A 151 -0.95 -1.00 16.95
C TYR A 151 -2.23 -1.84 16.95
N LEU A 152 -3.12 -1.58 15.99
CA LEU A 152 -4.34 -2.34 15.77
C LEU A 152 -4.18 -3.22 14.52
N ALA A 153 -4.02 -4.52 14.74
CA ALA A 153 -3.95 -5.52 13.69
C ALA A 153 -5.33 -5.72 13.01
N PRO A 154 -5.37 -6.14 11.73
CA PRO A 154 -6.63 -6.37 11.03
C PRO A 154 -7.40 -7.52 11.70
N GLY A 155 -8.69 -7.29 11.98
CA GLY A 155 -9.54 -8.28 12.66
C GLY A 155 -9.34 -8.38 14.17
N SER A 156 -8.41 -7.62 14.76
CA SER A 156 -8.32 -7.47 16.22
C SER A 156 -9.27 -6.38 16.71
N GLY A 157 -9.91 -6.60 17.86
CA GLY A 157 -10.65 -5.56 18.57
C GLY A 157 -9.79 -4.75 19.55
N ILE A 158 -8.66 -5.30 20.01
CA ILE A 158 -7.82 -4.72 21.06
C ILE A 158 -6.47 -4.32 20.44
N PRO A 159 -6.01 -3.08 20.65
CA PRO A 159 -4.72 -2.64 20.15
C PRO A 159 -3.60 -3.14 21.07
N THR A 160 -2.45 -3.44 20.49
CA THR A 160 -1.23 -3.78 21.22
C THR A 160 -0.41 -2.51 21.41
N ARG A 161 0.00 -2.21 22.64
CA ARG A 161 0.94 -1.11 22.89
C ARG A 161 2.34 -1.51 22.47
N VAL A 162 3.02 -0.64 21.74
CA VAL A 162 4.36 -0.85 21.20
C VAL A 162 5.19 0.40 21.43
N HIS A 163 6.46 0.22 21.79
CA HIS A 163 7.43 1.30 21.84
C HIS A 163 8.18 1.31 20.50
N GLY A 164 7.99 2.37 19.73
CA GLY A 164 8.63 2.55 18.43
C GLY A 164 10.16 2.60 18.56
N ALA A 165 10.84 1.94 17.63
CA ALA A 165 12.29 2.07 17.54
C ALA A 165 12.63 3.51 17.13
N PHE A 166 13.58 4.11 17.84
CA PHE A 166 14.14 5.40 17.48
C PHE A 166 15.13 5.21 16.33
N VAL A 167 15.05 6.10 15.34
CA VAL A 167 16.03 6.24 14.27
C VAL A 167 16.32 7.73 14.11
N ALA A 168 17.59 8.11 14.20
CA ALA A 168 18.02 9.48 14.01
C ALA A 168 18.09 9.83 12.52
N ASP A 169 17.96 11.11 12.20
CA ASP A 169 18.06 11.57 10.81
C ASP A 169 19.41 11.17 10.19
N GLU A 170 20.51 11.24 10.95
CA GLU A 170 21.83 10.82 10.47
C GLU A 170 21.88 9.34 10.09
N GLU A 171 21.18 8.47 10.80
CA GLU A 171 21.09 7.04 10.50
C GLU A 171 20.32 6.82 9.20
N VAL A 172 19.24 7.58 8.96
CA VAL A 172 18.50 7.56 7.69
C VAL A 172 19.41 8.00 6.54
N HIS A 173 20.13 9.12 6.71
CA HIS A 173 21.06 9.63 5.70
C HIS A 173 22.20 8.65 5.40
N ALA A 174 22.64 7.86 6.39
CA ALA A 174 23.67 6.85 6.20
C ALA A 174 23.21 5.66 5.34
N VAL A 175 21.91 5.30 5.38
CA VAL A 175 21.33 4.20 4.59
C VAL A 175 21.02 4.60 3.15
N VAL A 176 20.72 5.89 2.91
CA VAL A 176 20.38 6.41 1.57
C VAL A 176 21.62 6.56 0.66
N LYS A 177 22.82 6.68 1.25
CA LYS A 177 24.10 6.78 0.51
C LYS A 177 24.53 5.44 -0.07
#